data_AF-A0A1I4ZCY1-F1
#
_entry.id   AF-A0A1I4ZCY1-F1
#
_cell.length_a   1.000
_cell.length_b   1.000
_cell.length_c   1.000
_cell.angle_alpha   90.00
_cell.angle_beta   90.00
_cell.angle_gamma   90.00
#
_symmetry.space_group_name_H-M   'P 1'
#
loop_
_entity.id
_entity.type
_entity.pdbx_description
1 polymer ?
#
loop_
_entity_poly.entity_id
_entity_poly.type
_entity_poly.pdbx_seq_one_letter_code
_entity_poly.pdbx_strand_id
1 'polypeptide(L)'
;MYGLLFKIAWQVIQGFSSNHKFLGAKPGMIAILHTWGQNLSLHPHLHCIVPGGGIAQSGKWKSAKSKGKYLFPVKAMSKVFRARFVAALRKILKKEQPSEFYESLFKNDWVVYCKRPFLGPAQVVEYLGRYTHKIAISNHRIKNLDNEGVTFAVKDYRHGGRKSLLRLSDAEFIRRFALHVLPKGFVRIRHYGILSSYHKKITLTQLRQSLGRVQLEKRKPLQHRLCPVCKKGKLVTLTTFTARGPPGYWMEKLRKQSNK
;
A
#
# COMPACT_ATOMS: atom_id res chain seq x y z
N MET A 1 -8.77 13.93 -3.94
CA MET A 1 -7.63 13.85 -2.98
C MET A 1 -6.69 12.65 -3.23
N TYR A 2 -7.12 11.38 -3.10
CA TYR A 2 -6.19 10.21 -3.18
C TYR A 2 -5.32 10.16 -4.44
N GLY A 3 -5.90 10.46 -5.61
CA GLY A 3 -5.14 10.53 -6.86
C GLY A 3 -4.01 11.57 -6.84
N LEU A 4 -4.24 12.70 -6.17
CA LEU A 4 -3.22 13.73 -5.98
C LEU A 4 -2.08 13.22 -5.09
N LEU A 5 -2.39 12.49 -4.02
CA LEU A 5 -1.40 11.89 -3.13
C LEU A 5 -0.43 10.99 -3.90
N PHE A 6 -0.95 10.10 -4.75
CA PHE A 6 -0.15 9.27 -5.64
C PHE A 6 0.71 10.08 -6.62
N LYS A 7 0.10 11.08 -7.28
CA LYS A 7 0.77 11.91 -8.28
C LYS A 7 1.96 12.65 -7.66
N ILE A 8 1.75 13.32 -6.54
CA ILE A 8 2.80 14.12 -5.89
C ILE A 8 3.89 13.22 -5.29
N ALA A 9 3.53 12.09 -4.66
CA ALA A 9 4.52 11.16 -4.15
C ALA A 9 5.46 10.66 -5.26
N TRP A 10 4.90 10.29 -6.42
CA TRP A 10 5.71 9.89 -7.57
C TRP A 10 6.57 11.04 -8.11
N GLN A 11 6.02 12.24 -8.27
CA GLN A 11 6.78 13.40 -8.75
C GLN A 11 7.96 13.76 -7.83
N VAL A 12 7.79 13.64 -6.51
CA VAL A 12 8.87 13.86 -5.55
C VAL A 12 9.95 12.81 -5.73
N ILE A 13 9.60 11.52 -5.77
CA ILE A 13 10.58 10.44 -6.03
C ILE A 13 11.31 10.68 -7.36
N GLN A 14 10.58 10.98 -8.43
CA GLN A 14 11.15 11.23 -9.74
C GLN A 14 12.12 12.40 -9.74
N GLY A 15 11.74 13.54 -9.14
CA GLY A 15 12.58 14.75 -9.11
C GLY A 15 13.86 14.58 -8.30
N PHE A 16 13.81 13.87 -7.16
CA PHE A 16 15.03 13.55 -6.42
C PHE A 16 15.89 12.52 -7.16
N SER A 17 15.27 11.57 -7.86
CA SER A 17 15.99 10.54 -8.60
C SER A 17 16.69 11.06 -9.85
N SER A 18 16.08 12.00 -10.58
CA SER A 18 16.68 12.57 -11.80
C SER A 18 17.81 13.55 -11.49
N ASN A 19 17.87 14.11 -10.28
CA ASN A 19 18.94 15.01 -9.88
C ASN A 19 20.28 14.26 -9.70
N HIS A 20 21.29 14.61 -10.50
CA HIS A 20 22.63 14.01 -10.46
C HIS A 20 23.35 14.17 -9.12
N LYS A 21 23.02 15.21 -8.33
CA LYS A 21 23.54 15.38 -6.96
C LYS A 21 23.07 14.26 -6.04
N PHE A 22 21.85 13.76 -6.23
CA PHE A 22 21.30 12.65 -5.43
C PHE A 22 21.52 11.28 -6.09
N LEU A 23 20.89 11.03 -7.24
CA LEU A 23 20.97 9.75 -7.93
C LEU A 23 21.33 9.92 -9.42
N GLY A 24 20.58 10.71 -10.18
CA GLY A 24 20.76 10.85 -11.63
C GLY A 24 20.44 9.57 -12.40
N ALA A 25 19.31 8.94 -12.09
CA ALA A 25 18.84 7.72 -12.73
C ALA A 25 17.30 7.62 -12.74
N LYS A 26 16.75 6.81 -13.65
CA LYS A 26 15.32 6.49 -13.74
C LYS A 26 14.91 5.60 -12.57
N PRO A 27 14.00 6.04 -11.67
CA PRO A 27 13.62 5.28 -10.49
C PRO A 27 12.46 4.32 -10.75
N GLY A 28 12.10 3.57 -9.72
CA GLY A 28 10.85 2.82 -9.64
C GLY A 28 10.16 3.03 -8.30
N MET A 29 8.86 2.80 -8.25
CA MET A 29 8.12 2.86 -6.99
C MET A 29 6.91 1.91 -7.03
N ILE A 30 6.68 1.19 -5.94
CA ILE A 30 5.39 0.55 -5.65
C ILE A 30 4.74 1.38 -4.55
N ALA A 31 3.55 1.91 -4.79
CA ALA A 31 2.83 2.72 -3.82
C ALA A 31 1.49 2.06 -3.47
N ILE A 32 1.18 2.01 -2.17
CA ILE A 32 -0.01 1.38 -1.62
C ILE A 32 -0.74 2.41 -0.76
N LEU A 33 -2.01 2.69 -1.10
CA LEU A 33 -2.86 3.60 -0.32
C LEU A 33 -3.45 2.89 0.88
N HIS A 34 -3.21 3.46 2.06
CA HIS A 34 -3.91 3.18 3.31
C HIS A 34 -4.73 4.42 3.70
N THR A 35 -5.89 4.22 4.31
CA THR A 35 -6.84 5.31 4.64
C THR A 35 -7.22 5.35 6.12
N TRP A 36 -6.58 4.56 6.97
CA TRP A 36 -6.99 4.38 8.37
C TRP A 36 -5.84 4.57 9.35
N GLY A 37 -6.18 5.11 10.52
CA GLY A 37 -5.36 5.06 11.73
C GLY A 37 -5.66 3.81 12.57
N GLN A 38 -4.98 3.66 13.71
CA GLN A 38 -5.27 2.55 14.63
C GLN A 38 -6.71 2.61 15.17
N ASN A 39 -7.21 3.80 15.50
CA ASN A 39 -8.57 4.02 16.00
C ASN A 39 -9.65 4.11 14.89
N LEU A 40 -9.33 3.68 13.66
CA LEU A 40 -10.20 3.75 12.48
C LEU A 40 -10.59 5.18 12.05
N SER A 41 -9.87 6.20 12.53
CA SER A 41 -10.02 7.53 11.95
C SER A 41 -9.49 7.56 10.52
N LEU A 42 -10.05 8.46 9.71
CA LEU A 42 -9.56 8.70 8.35
C LEU A 42 -8.12 9.24 8.41
N HIS A 43 -7.19 8.45 7.90
CA HIS A 43 -5.77 8.79 7.86
C HIS A 43 -5.14 8.35 6.53
N PRO A 44 -5.36 9.12 5.44
CA PRO A 44 -4.84 8.76 4.13
C PRO A 44 -3.33 8.92 4.02
N HIS A 45 -2.62 7.84 3.69
CA HIS A 45 -1.18 7.84 3.51
C HIS A 45 -0.75 6.78 2.50
N LEU A 46 0.46 6.95 1.94
CA LEU A 46 1.05 5.98 1.02
C LEU A 46 2.21 5.25 1.69
N HIS A 47 2.18 3.93 1.57
CA HIS A 47 3.37 3.11 1.75
C HIS A 47 4.06 2.95 0.40
N CYS A 48 5.27 3.51 0.29
CA CYS A 48 6.06 3.46 -0.93
C CYS A 48 7.28 2.55 -0.73
N ILE A 49 7.44 1.57 -1.60
CA ILE A 49 8.67 0.80 -1.75
C ILE A 49 9.41 1.33 -2.96
N VAL A 50 10.62 1.81 -2.75
CA VAL A 50 11.47 2.44 -3.75
C VAL A 50 12.78 1.67 -3.80
N PRO A 51 13.24 1.20 -4.97
CA PRO A 51 14.55 0.57 -5.10
C PRO A 51 15.66 1.51 -4.64
N GLY A 52 16.71 0.98 -4.02
CA GLY A 52 17.89 1.74 -3.58
C GLY A 52 18.80 2.21 -4.72
N GLY A 53 18.22 2.58 -5.85
CA GLY A 53 18.93 2.91 -7.09
C GLY A 53 17.96 3.07 -8.27
N GLY A 54 18.51 3.19 -9.47
CA GLY A 54 17.72 3.33 -10.69
C GLY A 54 18.54 3.00 -11.94
N ILE A 55 17.95 3.19 -13.12
CA ILE A 55 18.60 2.94 -14.41
C ILE A 55 19.18 4.26 -14.96
N ALA A 56 20.50 4.29 -15.16
CA ALA A 56 21.17 5.42 -15.78
C ALA A 56 20.81 5.55 -17.27
N GLN A 57 21.16 6.67 -17.90
CA GLN A 57 20.94 6.86 -19.34
C GLN A 57 21.65 5.79 -20.19
N SER A 58 22.78 5.26 -19.71
CA SER A 58 23.50 4.14 -20.32
C SER A 58 22.79 2.78 -20.23
N GLY A 59 21.62 2.70 -19.59
CA GLY A 59 20.90 1.45 -19.33
C GLY A 59 21.44 0.63 -18.17
N LYS A 60 22.59 0.99 -17.61
CA LYS A 60 23.19 0.30 -16.45
C LYS A 60 22.52 0.70 -15.13
N TRP A 61 22.53 -0.21 -14.17
CA TRP A 61 22.08 0.07 -12.81
C TRP A 61 23.00 1.07 -12.12
N LYS A 62 22.38 2.03 -11.42
CA LYS A 62 23.06 3.02 -10.59
C LYS A 62 22.52 2.93 -9.17
N SER A 63 23.37 2.51 -8.25
CA SER A 63 23.05 2.40 -6.83
C SER A 63 23.01 3.77 -6.13
N ALA A 64 22.28 3.85 -5.02
CA ALA A 64 22.25 5.04 -4.18
C ALA A 64 23.64 5.39 -3.63
N LYS A 65 23.96 6.70 -3.57
CA LYS A 65 25.25 7.21 -3.08
C LYS A 65 25.49 6.98 -1.58
N SER A 66 24.43 6.79 -0.81
CA SER A 66 24.46 6.75 0.66
C SER A 66 24.90 5.42 1.26
N LYS A 67 25.56 4.54 0.49
CA LYS A 67 25.95 3.18 0.90
C LYS A 67 24.79 2.40 1.55
N GLY A 68 23.58 2.58 1.02
CA GLY A 68 22.39 1.88 1.51
C GLY A 68 21.79 2.40 2.83
N LYS A 69 22.22 3.55 3.37
CA LYS A 69 21.57 4.13 4.56
C LYS A 69 20.19 4.72 4.23
N TYR A 70 20.14 5.64 3.26
CA TYR A 70 18.90 6.31 2.83
C TYR A 70 18.99 6.73 1.37
N LEU A 71 17.94 6.53 0.57
CA LEU A 71 18.00 6.91 -0.84
C LEU A 71 18.10 8.44 -1.03
N PHE A 72 17.33 9.21 -0.25
CA PHE A 72 17.21 10.66 -0.37
C PHE A 72 17.13 11.35 1.01
N PRO A 73 17.46 12.66 1.10
CA PRO A 73 17.34 13.42 2.35
C PRO A 73 15.87 13.68 2.70
N VAL A 74 15.41 13.01 3.76
CA VAL A 74 13.99 12.97 4.18
C VAL A 74 13.43 14.36 4.50
N LYS A 75 14.17 15.19 5.25
CA LYS A 75 13.73 16.56 5.59
C LYS A 75 13.46 17.41 4.35
N ALA A 76 14.30 17.27 3.32
CA ALA A 76 14.09 17.98 2.06
C ALA A 76 12.88 17.42 1.30
N MET A 77 12.74 16.09 1.23
CA MET A 77 11.58 15.46 0.60
C MET A 77 10.26 15.89 1.25
N SER A 78 10.21 15.96 2.58
CA SER A 78 9.06 16.44 3.35
C SER A 78 8.62 17.84 2.94
N LYS A 79 9.56 18.80 2.90
CA LYS A 79 9.28 20.18 2.50
C LYS A 79 8.81 20.26 1.04
N VAL A 80 9.49 19.56 0.13
CA VAL A 80 9.15 19.55 -1.30
C VAL A 80 7.79 18.88 -1.54
N PHE A 81 7.48 17.80 -0.83
CA PHE A 81 6.19 17.13 -0.91
C PHE A 81 5.06 18.06 -0.48
N ARG A 82 5.17 18.70 0.70
CA ARG A 82 4.18 19.67 1.19
C ARG A 82 3.96 20.78 0.17
N ALA A 83 5.03 21.43 -0.28
CA ALA A 83 4.94 22.54 -1.24
C ALA A 83 4.25 22.12 -2.55
N ARG A 84 4.66 21.00 -3.15
CA ARG A 84 4.06 20.50 -4.40
C ARG A 84 2.61 20.06 -4.21
N PHE A 85 2.30 19.44 -3.08
CA PHE A 85 0.94 19.00 -2.78
C PHE A 85 0.00 20.19 -2.63
N VAL A 86 0.37 21.18 -1.82
CA VAL A 86 -0.44 22.39 -1.61
C VAL A 86 -0.57 23.19 -2.90
N ALA A 87 0.51 23.35 -3.67
CA ALA A 87 0.45 24.03 -4.97
C ALA A 87 -0.51 23.35 -5.95
N ALA A 88 -0.51 22.01 -6.00
CA ALA A 88 -1.45 21.28 -6.84
C ALA A 88 -2.87 21.29 -6.29
N LEU A 89 -3.04 21.30 -4.97
CA LEU A 89 -4.35 21.42 -4.32
C LEU A 89 -4.99 22.78 -4.62
N ARG A 90 -4.22 23.88 -4.55
CA ARG A 90 -4.66 25.23 -4.96
C ARG A 90 -5.20 25.26 -6.38
N LYS A 91 -4.57 24.54 -7.32
CA LYS A 91 -5.06 24.47 -8.71
C LYS A 91 -6.38 23.72 -8.86
N ILE A 92 -6.62 22.72 -8.02
CA ILE A 92 -7.84 21.91 -8.06
C ILE A 92 -9.00 22.65 -7.39
N LEU A 93 -8.78 23.19 -6.20
CA LEU A 93 -9.81 23.87 -5.42
C LEU A 93 -10.00 25.34 -5.82
N LYS A 94 -9.05 25.94 -6.57
CA LYS A 94 -9.10 27.33 -7.05
C LYS A 94 -9.52 28.30 -5.91
N LYS A 95 -10.58 29.09 -6.15
CA LYS A 95 -11.15 30.08 -5.23
C LYS A 95 -12.15 29.49 -4.21
N GLU A 96 -12.39 28.18 -4.22
CA GLU A 96 -13.33 27.55 -3.26
C GLU A 96 -12.84 27.61 -1.82
N GLN A 97 -11.53 27.83 -1.62
CA GLN A 97 -10.92 27.93 -0.31
C GLN A 97 -10.17 29.26 -0.19
N PRO A 98 -10.26 29.93 0.98
CA PRO A 98 -9.60 31.20 1.20
C PRO A 98 -8.07 31.02 1.36
N SER A 99 -7.30 32.10 1.26
CA SER A 99 -5.83 32.04 1.33
C SER A 99 -5.33 31.44 2.66
N GLU A 100 -6.02 31.79 3.74
CA GLU A 100 -5.77 31.37 5.12
C GLU A 100 -5.86 29.84 5.26
N PHE A 101 -6.75 29.18 4.50
CA PHE A 101 -6.82 27.72 4.47
C PHE A 101 -5.50 27.14 3.99
N TYR A 102 -4.95 27.64 2.89
CA TYR A 102 -3.70 27.10 2.35
C TYR A 102 -2.49 27.46 3.20
N GLU A 103 -2.48 28.63 3.83
CA GLU A 103 -1.44 29.03 4.79
C GLU A 103 -1.46 28.13 6.02
N SER A 104 -2.66 27.75 6.50
CA SER A 104 -2.81 26.82 7.62
C SER A 104 -2.12 25.47 7.38
N LEU A 105 -2.04 25.01 6.11
CA LEU A 105 -1.39 23.76 5.74
C LEU A 105 0.14 23.79 5.94
N PHE A 106 0.74 24.98 6.05
CA PHE A 106 2.16 25.17 6.33
C PHE A 106 2.49 25.34 7.82
N LYS A 107 1.49 25.52 8.69
CA LYS A 107 1.69 25.66 10.15
C LYS A 107 2.32 24.43 10.78
N ASN A 108 2.01 23.25 10.24
CA ASN A 108 2.55 21.98 10.72
C ASN A 108 3.58 21.41 9.72
N ASP A 109 4.62 20.78 10.27
CA ASP A 109 5.54 20.00 9.47
C ASP A 109 4.87 18.73 8.92
N TRP A 110 5.04 18.50 7.63
CA TRP A 110 4.59 17.28 6.99
C TRP A 110 5.74 16.28 6.98
N VAL A 111 5.47 15.06 7.43
CA VAL A 111 6.52 14.05 7.58
C VAL A 111 6.41 13.03 6.45
N VAL A 112 7.35 13.08 5.50
CA VAL A 112 7.74 11.90 4.74
C VAL A 112 8.62 11.07 5.66
N TYR A 113 8.31 9.79 5.81
CA TYR A 113 9.09 8.88 6.64
C TYR A 113 9.85 7.88 5.76
N CYS A 114 11.15 7.72 6.02
CA CYS A 114 12.00 6.77 5.30
C CYS A 114 12.67 5.84 6.31
N LYS A 115 12.68 4.54 5.98
CA LYS A 115 13.44 3.51 6.68
C LYS A 115 14.60 3.04 5.82
N ARG A 116 15.60 2.46 6.47
CA ARG A 116 16.68 1.75 5.79
C ARG A 116 16.12 0.66 4.87
N PRO A 117 16.86 0.27 3.82
CA PRO A 117 16.48 -0.81 2.93
C PRO A 117 16.14 -2.10 3.68
N PHE A 118 15.27 -2.90 3.09
CA PHE A 118 14.98 -4.24 3.59
C PHE A 118 16.24 -5.10 3.56
N LEU A 119 16.35 -6.02 4.52
CA LEU A 119 17.47 -6.95 4.62
C LEU A 119 17.57 -7.91 3.42
N GLY A 120 16.46 -8.16 2.71
CA GLY A 120 16.44 -9.02 1.53
C GLY A 120 15.06 -9.18 0.90
N PRO A 121 14.96 -10.02 -0.16
CA PRO A 121 13.73 -10.25 -0.90
C PRO A 121 12.58 -10.78 -0.05
N ALA A 122 12.87 -11.65 0.93
CA ALA A 122 11.85 -12.22 1.82
C ALA A 122 11.14 -11.12 2.63
N GLN A 123 11.89 -10.16 3.16
CA GLN A 123 11.38 -9.03 3.95
C GLN A 123 10.59 -8.05 3.07
N VAL A 124 10.99 -7.85 1.81
CA VAL A 124 10.21 -7.07 0.84
C VAL A 124 8.85 -7.72 0.60
N VAL A 125 8.82 -9.04 0.39
CA VAL A 125 7.58 -9.80 0.19
C VAL A 125 6.70 -9.77 1.43
N GLU A 126 7.27 -9.97 2.62
CA GLU A 126 6.54 -9.90 3.88
C GLU A 126 5.93 -8.51 4.11
N TYR A 127 6.70 -7.45 3.86
CA TYR A 127 6.22 -6.08 3.91
C TYR A 127 5.05 -5.91 2.93
N LEU A 128 5.24 -6.21 1.65
CA LEU A 128 4.17 -6.11 0.64
C LEU A 128 2.92 -6.89 1.07
N GLY A 129 3.07 -8.13 1.55
CA GLY A 129 1.96 -8.95 2.04
C GLY A 129 1.15 -8.23 3.12
N ARG A 130 1.82 -7.68 4.13
CA ARG A 130 1.18 -6.95 5.24
C ARG A 130 0.42 -5.70 4.78
N TYR A 131 0.93 -4.95 3.81
CA TYR A 131 0.28 -3.70 3.38
C TYR A 131 -0.74 -3.89 2.25
N THR A 132 -0.67 -4.98 1.50
CA THR A 132 -1.61 -5.28 0.41
C THR A 132 -2.88 -5.99 0.88
N HIS A 133 -2.82 -6.86 1.89
CA HIS A 133 -3.97 -7.66 2.31
C HIS A 133 -4.73 -7.07 3.49
N LYS A 134 -4.09 -6.20 4.29
CA LYS A 134 -4.76 -5.57 5.43
C LYS A 134 -5.83 -4.59 4.95
N ILE A 135 -6.98 -4.70 5.59
CA ILE A 135 -8.06 -3.72 5.58
C ILE A 135 -7.94 -2.82 6.82
N ALA A 136 -8.91 -1.93 7.03
CA ALA A 136 -8.91 -0.97 8.14
C ALA A 136 -8.68 -1.58 9.52
N ILE A 137 -9.28 -2.74 9.77
CA ILE A 137 -9.14 -3.49 11.02
C ILE A 137 -9.01 -4.98 10.74
N SER A 138 -8.16 -5.66 11.50
CA SER A 138 -8.03 -7.12 11.47
C SER A 138 -8.87 -7.77 12.56
N ASN A 139 -9.45 -8.94 12.30
CA ASN A 139 -10.31 -9.65 13.26
C ASN A 139 -9.70 -9.80 14.66
N HIS A 140 -8.40 -10.13 14.76
CA HIS A 140 -7.73 -10.27 16.06
C HIS A 140 -7.72 -9.00 16.95
N ARG A 141 -7.95 -7.82 16.35
CA ARG A 141 -8.05 -6.55 17.08
C ARG A 141 -9.43 -6.34 17.68
N ILE A 142 -10.47 -6.93 17.10
CA ILE A 142 -11.82 -6.92 17.68
C ILE A 142 -11.79 -7.87 18.89
N LYS A 143 -12.15 -7.35 20.06
CA LYS A 143 -12.04 -8.04 21.35
C LYS A 143 -13.39 -8.42 21.93
N ASN A 144 -14.38 -7.57 21.74
CA ASN A 144 -15.75 -7.86 22.14
C ASN A 144 -16.75 -7.24 21.16
N LEU A 145 -17.90 -7.89 21.04
CA LEU A 145 -19.09 -7.43 20.33
C LEU A 145 -20.29 -7.77 21.22
N ASP A 146 -21.01 -6.77 21.69
CA ASP A 146 -22.17 -6.93 22.56
C ASP A 146 -23.26 -5.88 22.20
N ASN A 147 -24.34 -5.85 22.96
CA ASN A 147 -25.51 -4.98 22.69
C ASN A 147 -25.21 -3.48 22.81
N GLU A 148 -24.07 -3.07 23.38
CA GLU A 148 -23.68 -1.66 23.48
C GLU A 148 -22.56 -1.29 22.50
N GLY A 149 -21.97 -2.26 21.78
CA GLY A 149 -21.20 -2.03 20.57
C GLY A 149 -19.93 -2.86 20.43
N VAL A 150 -18.93 -2.27 19.75
CA VAL A 150 -17.69 -2.93 19.35
C VAL A 150 -16.51 -2.45 20.18
N THR A 151 -15.80 -3.38 20.82
CA THR A 151 -14.55 -3.10 21.54
C THR A 151 -13.36 -3.67 20.78
N PHE A 152 -12.35 -2.83 20.51
CA PHE A 152 -11.14 -3.27 19.80
C PHE A 152 -9.85 -2.65 20.36
N ALA A 153 -8.76 -3.40 20.24
CA ALA A 153 -7.44 -2.99 20.70
C ALA A 153 -6.85 -1.92 19.77
N VAL A 154 -6.47 -0.76 20.30
CA VAL A 154 -5.80 0.34 19.61
C VAL A 154 -4.39 0.53 20.18
N LYS A 155 -3.47 0.97 19.32
CA LYS A 155 -2.12 1.36 19.74
C LYS A 155 -2.08 2.88 19.88
N ASP A 156 -1.81 3.35 21.09
CA ASP A 156 -1.67 4.77 21.35
C ASP A 156 -0.23 5.23 21.09
N TYR A 157 -0.02 5.83 19.91
CA TYR A 157 1.30 6.35 19.54
C TYR A 157 1.72 7.60 20.33
N ARG A 158 0.78 8.34 20.94
CA ARG A 158 1.11 9.51 21.78
C ARG A 158 1.67 9.07 23.12
N HIS A 159 1.29 7.88 23.61
CA HIS A 159 1.75 7.30 24.86
C HIS A 159 2.65 6.07 24.65
N GLY A 160 3.71 6.24 23.85
CA GLY A 160 4.76 5.22 23.69
C GLY A 160 4.33 3.94 22.95
N GLY A 161 3.16 3.93 22.31
CA GLY A 161 2.64 2.76 21.63
C GLY A 161 1.99 1.74 22.57
N ARG A 162 1.55 2.16 23.76
CA ARG A 162 0.77 1.28 24.66
C ARG A 162 -0.49 0.80 23.96
N LYS A 163 -0.88 -0.45 24.22
CA LYS A 163 -2.14 -1.00 23.73
C LYS A 163 -3.22 -0.61 24.72
N SER A 164 -4.29 0.01 24.22
CA SER A 164 -5.51 0.29 24.98
C SER A 164 -6.72 -0.30 24.25
N LEU A 165 -7.85 -0.40 24.94
CA LEU A 165 -9.12 -0.79 24.33
C LEU A 165 -9.91 0.47 23.98
N LEU A 166 -10.49 0.49 22.78
CA LEU A 166 -11.44 1.49 22.35
C LEU A 166 -12.78 0.81 22.13
N ARG A 167 -13.83 1.33 22.78
CA ARG A 167 -15.22 0.93 22.57
C ARG A 167 -15.92 2.00 21.74
N LEU A 168 -16.67 1.58 20.72
CA LEU A 168 -17.51 2.44 19.89
C LEU A 168 -18.90 1.80 19.81
N SER A 169 -19.93 2.62 19.67
CA SER A 169 -21.24 2.10 19.23
C SER A 169 -21.13 1.47 17.84
N ASP A 170 -22.05 0.57 17.51
CA ASP A 170 -22.07 -0.09 16.20
C ASP A 170 -22.13 0.92 15.06
N ALA A 171 -22.97 1.95 15.20
CA ALA A 171 -23.12 3.01 14.20
C ALA A 171 -21.81 3.77 13.95
N GLU A 172 -21.06 4.14 15.00
CA GLU A 172 -19.80 4.85 14.85
C GLU A 172 -18.69 3.92 14.34
N PHE A 173 -18.69 2.65 14.74
CA PHE A 173 -17.77 1.65 14.19
C PHE A 173 -17.98 1.47 12.69
N ILE A 174 -19.23 1.27 12.25
CA ILE A 174 -19.61 1.11 10.84
C ILE A 174 -19.27 2.38 10.06
N ARG A 175 -19.62 3.57 10.59
CA ARG A 175 -19.29 4.85 9.97
C ARG A 175 -17.79 4.98 9.72
N ARG A 176 -16.95 4.73 10.74
CA ARG A 176 -15.48 4.78 10.60
C ARG A 176 -14.97 3.75 9.61
N PHE A 177 -15.46 2.52 9.69
CA PHE A 177 -15.08 1.47 8.75
C PHE A 177 -15.40 1.85 7.30
N ALA A 178 -16.59 2.43 7.06
CA ALA A 178 -17.05 2.85 5.76
C ALA A 178 -16.17 3.96 5.12
N LEU A 179 -15.53 4.81 5.92
CA LEU A 179 -14.56 5.82 5.43
C LEU A 179 -13.38 5.19 4.67
N HIS A 180 -13.14 3.90 4.86
CA HIS A 180 -12.01 3.18 4.26
C HIS A 180 -12.40 2.39 3.01
N VAL A 181 -13.69 2.38 2.66
CA VAL A 181 -14.18 1.83 1.40
C VAL A 181 -13.77 2.80 0.28
N LEU A 182 -12.97 2.29 -0.67
CA LEU A 182 -12.48 3.11 -1.77
C LEU A 182 -13.53 3.19 -2.88
N PRO A 183 -13.56 4.30 -3.66
CA PRO A 183 -14.43 4.40 -4.81
C PRO A 183 -14.27 3.23 -5.77
N LYS A 184 -15.35 2.84 -6.44
CA LYS A 184 -15.35 1.74 -7.42
C LYS A 184 -14.28 1.99 -8.49
N GLY A 185 -13.49 0.96 -8.77
CA GLY A 185 -12.40 1.03 -9.75
C GLY A 185 -11.16 1.82 -9.29
N PHE A 186 -11.14 2.35 -8.07
CA PHE A 186 -9.96 3.07 -7.58
C PHE A 186 -8.78 2.11 -7.36
N VAL A 187 -7.72 2.32 -8.12
CA VAL A 187 -6.51 1.50 -8.03
C VAL A 187 -5.71 1.86 -6.78
N ARG A 188 -5.85 1.02 -5.74
CA ARG A 188 -5.19 1.15 -4.42
C ARG A 188 -3.68 0.90 -4.44
N ILE A 189 -3.19 0.05 -5.35
CA ILE A 189 -1.77 -0.33 -5.45
C ILE A 189 -1.28 0.05 -6.85
N ARG A 190 -0.25 0.90 -6.93
CA ARG A 190 0.24 1.45 -8.19
C ARG A 190 1.74 1.21 -8.33
N HIS A 191 2.15 0.95 -9.57
CA HIS A 191 3.54 0.69 -9.92
C HIS A 191 4.03 1.75 -10.90
N TYR A 192 5.22 2.29 -10.64
CA TYR A 192 5.76 3.45 -11.35
C TYR A 192 7.18 3.21 -11.87
N GLY A 193 7.54 3.98 -12.89
CA GLY A 193 8.87 3.99 -13.50
C GLY A 193 9.28 2.59 -13.97
N ILE A 194 10.48 2.17 -13.59
CA ILE A 194 11.02 0.85 -13.96
C ILE A 194 10.21 -0.34 -13.43
N LEU A 195 9.31 -0.12 -12.47
CA LEU A 195 8.43 -1.14 -11.90
C LEU A 195 7.02 -1.13 -12.53
N SER A 196 6.71 -0.15 -13.38
CA SER A 196 5.41 -0.06 -14.05
C SER A 196 5.14 -1.27 -14.94
N SER A 197 3.88 -1.67 -15.11
CA SER A 197 3.52 -2.86 -15.89
C SER A 197 4.07 -2.85 -17.31
N TYR A 198 4.15 -1.67 -17.94
CA TYR A 198 4.71 -1.47 -19.27
C TYR A 198 6.22 -1.71 -19.29
N HIS A 199 6.98 -0.99 -18.45
CA HIS A 199 8.44 -1.04 -18.49
C HIS A 199 9.02 -2.29 -17.82
N LYS A 200 8.33 -2.85 -16.82
CA LYS A 200 8.86 -3.95 -16.00
C LYS A 200 9.32 -5.14 -16.83
N LYS A 201 8.63 -5.49 -17.91
CA LYS A 201 9.04 -6.61 -18.78
C LYS A 201 10.42 -6.39 -19.40
N ILE A 202 10.67 -5.18 -19.89
CA ILE A 202 11.94 -4.79 -20.53
C ILE A 202 13.02 -4.62 -19.46
N THR A 203 12.72 -3.81 -18.45
CA THR A 203 13.65 -3.45 -17.39
C THR A 203 14.10 -4.65 -16.57
N LEU A 204 13.20 -5.59 -16.24
CA LEU A 204 13.56 -6.75 -15.43
C LEU A 204 14.60 -7.64 -16.11
N THR A 205 14.51 -7.80 -17.43
CA THR A 205 15.48 -8.57 -18.22
C THR A 205 16.87 -7.93 -18.15
N GLN A 206 16.95 -6.61 -18.39
CA GLN A 206 18.20 -5.85 -18.31
C GLN A 206 18.82 -5.86 -16.90
N LEU A 207 17.97 -5.75 -15.87
CA LEU A 207 18.43 -5.80 -14.48
C LEU A 207 18.94 -7.18 -14.09
N ARG A 208 18.33 -8.26 -14.60
CA ARG A 208 18.83 -9.63 -14.34
C ARG A 208 20.19 -9.90 -14.98
N GLN A 209 20.44 -9.32 -16.15
CA GLN A 209 21.74 -9.42 -16.80
C GLN A 209 22.83 -8.65 -16.03
N SER A 210 22.49 -7.47 -15.49
CA SER A 210 23.46 -6.60 -14.82
C SER A 210 23.67 -6.88 -13.33
N LEU A 211 22.62 -7.28 -12.60
CA LEU A 211 22.64 -7.52 -11.15
C LEU A 211 22.60 -9.01 -10.80
N GLY A 212 22.54 -9.88 -11.80
CA GLY A 212 22.29 -11.29 -11.61
C GLY A 212 20.82 -11.61 -11.31
N ARG A 213 20.50 -12.90 -11.35
CA ARG A 213 19.17 -13.41 -11.01
C ARG A 213 19.14 -13.84 -9.56
N VAL A 214 18.26 -13.25 -8.77
CA VAL A 214 18.02 -13.71 -7.41
C VAL A 214 17.32 -15.07 -7.45
N GLN A 215 17.95 -16.08 -6.85
CA GLN A 215 17.35 -17.38 -6.64
C GLN A 215 16.49 -17.32 -5.38
N LEU A 216 15.17 -17.32 -5.55
CA LEU A 216 14.25 -17.41 -4.44
C LEU A 216 14.09 -18.89 -4.07
N GLU A 217 14.11 -19.18 -2.78
CA GLU A 217 13.77 -20.52 -2.29
C GLU A 217 12.39 -20.92 -2.80
N LYS A 218 12.29 -22.16 -3.32
CA LYS A 218 11.00 -22.74 -3.67
C LYS A 218 10.20 -22.88 -2.37
N ARG A 219 9.16 -22.07 -2.22
CA ARG A 219 8.23 -22.25 -1.11
C ARG A 219 7.51 -23.58 -1.28
N LYS A 220 7.40 -24.35 -0.19
CA LYS A 220 6.49 -25.50 -0.16
C LYS A 220 5.10 -25.01 -0.59
N PRO A 221 4.44 -25.71 -1.53
CA PRO A 221 3.10 -25.33 -1.93
C PRO A 221 2.21 -25.31 -0.69
N LEU A 222 1.50 -24.22 -0.51
CA LEU A 222 0.56 -24.08 0.59
C LEU A 222 -0.49 -25.19 0.48
N GLN A 223 -0.80 -25.81 1.61
CA GLN A 223 -1.74 -26.93 1.70
C GLN A 223 -3.22 -26.49 1.62
N HIS A 224 -3.51 -25.33 1.05
CA HIS A 224 -4.89 -24.84 0.88
C HIS A 224 -5.72 -25.70 -0.07
N ARG A 225 -5.07 -26.58 -0.85
CA ARG A 225 -5.76 -27.62 -1.62
C ARG A 225 -5.79 -28.96 -0.92
N LEU A 226 -5.36 -29.11 0.33
CA LEU A 226 -5.60 -30.38 1.04
C LEU A 226 -7.02 -30.40 1.58
N CYS A 227 -7.65 -31.57 1.51
CA CYS A 227 -8.93 -31.81 2.16
C CYS A 227 -8.82 -31.46 3.65
N PRO A 228 -9.67 -30.58 4.20
CA PRO A 228 -9.56 -30.14 5.58
C PRO A 228 -9.83 -31.28 6.57
N VAL A 229 -10.53 -32.34 6.14
CA VAL A 229 -10.86 -33.52 6.94
C VAL A 229 -9.72 -34.54 6.89
N CYS A 230 -9.46 -35.15 5.72
CA CYS A 230 -8.53 -36.28 5.65
C CYS A 230 -7.05 -35.90 5.54
N LYS A 231 -6.73 -34.62 5.26
CA LYS A 231 -5.36 -34.08 5.02
C LYS A 231 -4.53 -34.80 3.94
N LYS A 232 -5.09 -35.79 3.24
CA LYS A 232 -4.42 -36.58 2.18
C LYS A 232 -4.93 -36.21 0.79
N GLY A 233 -6.24 -36.10 0.63
CA GLY A 233 -6.88 -35.76 -0.65
C GLY A 233 -6.58 -34.32 -1.08
N LYS A 234 -6.48 -34.09 -2.39
CA LYS A 234 -6.36 -32.74 -2.96
C LYS A 234 -7.74 -32.25 -3.41
N LEU A 235 -8.18 -31.10 -2.89
CA LEU A 235 -9.31 -30.34 -3.39
C LEU A 235 -9.02 -29.96 -4.85
N VAL A 236 -9.92 -30.34 -5.74
CA VAL A 236 -9.91 -29.97 -7.15
C VAL A 236 -10.91 -28.85 -7.35
N THR A 237 -10.48 -27.76 -7.99
CA THR A 237 -11.40 -26.69 -8.37
C THR A 237 -12.28 -27.21 -9.51
N LEU A 238 -13.52 -27.58 -9.21
CA LEU A 238 -14.49 -28.03 -10.21
C LEU A 238 -15.02 -26.87 -11.05
N THR A 239 -15.09 -25.67 -10.47
CA THR A 239 -15.58 -24.47 -11.14
C THR A 239 -15.05 -23.21 -10.46
N THR A 240 -14.94 -22.11 -11.22
CA THR A 240 -14.60 -20.78 -10.72
C THR A 240 -15.68 -19.79 -11.12
N PHE A 241 -16.25 -19.09 -10.14
CA PHE A 241 -17.21 -18.02 -10.40
C PHE A 241 -16.49 -16.73 -10.78
N THR A 242 -17.07 -15.95 -11.67
CA THR A 242 -16.62 -14.58 -11.91
C THR A 242 -16.97 -13.71 -10.69
N ALA A 243 -16.28 -12.57 -10.53
CA ALA A 243 -16.31 -11.76 -9.30
C ALA A 243 -17.69 -11.14 -8.92
N ARG A 244 -18.78 -11.45 -9.62
CA ARG A 244 -20.14 -10.94 -9.37
C ARG A 244 -21.08 -12.08 -9.01
N GLY A 245 -20.94 -12.61 -7.80
CA GLY A 245 -21.84 -13.62 -7.23
C GLY A 245 -21.93 -14.94 -8.01
N PRO A 246 -22.55 -15.98 -7.44
CA PRO A 246 -22.96 -17.13 -8.24
C PRO A 246 -23.98 -16.64 -9.30
N PRO A 247 -23.86 -17.06 -10.58
CA PRO A 247 -24.90 -16.80 -11.59
C PRO A 247 -26.27 -17.23 -11.07
N GLY A 248 -27.34 -16.49 -11.40
CA GLY A 248 -28.70 -16.77 -10.85
C GLY A 248 -29.17 -18.22 -11.04
N TYR A 249 -28.78 -18.87 -12.14
CA TYR A 249 -29.08 -20.27 -12.44
C TYR A 249 -28.38 -21.29 -11.51
N TRP A 250 -27.43 -20.86 -10.68
CA TRP A 250 -26.63 -21.75 -9.84
C TRP A 250 -27.38 -22.21 -8.59
N MET A 251 -28.31 -21.39 -8.07
CA MET A 251 -29.19 -21.78 -6.96
C MET A 251 -30.11 -22.95 -7.35
N GLU A 252 -30.57 -23.00 -8.60
CA GLU A 252 -31.31 -24.15 -9.13
C GLU A 252 -30.46 -25.41 -9.23
N LYS A 253 -29.19 -25.27 -9.63
CA LYS A 253 -28.28 -26.41 -9.78
C LYS A 253 -27.91 -27.03 -8.42
N LEU A 254 -27.75 -26.22 -7.38
CA LEU A 254 -27.59 -26.70 -6.00
C LEU A 254 -28.84 -27.43 -5.50
N ARG A 255 -30.04 -26.85 -5.69
CA ARG A 255 -31.31 -27.51 -5.31
C ARG A 255 -31.48 -28.87 -5.98
N LYS A 256 -31.04 -29.00 -7.24
CA LYS A 256 -31.04 -30.27 -7.97
C LYS A 256 -30.01 -31.28 -7.46
N GLN A 257 -28.95 -30.85 -6.77
CA GLN A 257 -27.95 -31.73 -6.17
C GLN A 257 -28.27 -32.13 -4.73
N SER A 258 -28.95 -31.28 -3.94
CA SER A 258 -29.39 -31.64 -2.59
C SER A 258 -30.67 -32.48 -2.56
N ASN A 259 -31.37 -32.61 -3.68
CA ASN A 259 -32.51 -33.52 -3.88
C ASN A 259 -32.09 -34.88 -4.51
N LYS A 260 -30.80 -35.24 -4.45
CA LYS A 260 -30.26 -36.55 -4.77
C LYS A 260 -29.52 -37.10 -3.56
#